data_AF-A0A920P7N8-F1
#
_entry.id   AF-A0A920P7N8-F1
#
_cell.length_a   1.000
_cell.length_b   1.000
_cell.length_c   1.000
_cell.angle_alpha   90.00
_cell.angle_beta   90.00
_cell.angle_gamma   90.00
#
_symmetry.space_group_name_H-M   'P 1'
#
loop_
_entity.id
_entity.type
_entity.pdbx_description
1 polymer ?
#
loop_
_entity_poly.entity_id
_entity_poly.type
_entity_poly.pdbx_seq_one_letter_code
_entity_poly.pdbx_strand_id
1 'polypeptide(L)'
;MTSNSNNDIESSLSQFPPPVLEAFQEASEAMDSAFNDEEFNLWAKKGVSIAGQTVRSWESAVEYYRVGSHVARALAFPSFMQGAQDAVHTWLRILLLSR
;
A
#
# COMPACT_ATOMS: atom_id res chain seq x y z
N MET A 1 -2.77 -12.16 -16.73
CA MET A 1 -1.42 -11.77 -17.17
C MET A 1 -0.94 -10.69 -16.20
N THR A 2 -0.52 -11.06 -14.98
CA THR A 2 -0.27 -10.11 -13.87
C THR A 2 1.21 -10.01 -13.47
N SER A 3 2.06 -10.92 -13.97
CA SER A 3 3.41 -11.11 -13.46
C SER A 3 4.38 -9.94 -13.70
N ASN A 4 4.25 -9.18 -14.79
CA ASN A 4 5.21 -8.11 -15.08
C ASN A 4 5.05 -6.90 -14.15
N SER A 5 3.81 -6.49 -13.84
CA SER A 5 3.57 -5.31 -12.99
C SER A 5 3.93 -5.54 -11.52
N ASN A 6 3.77 -6.76 -11.02
CA ASN A 6 4.20 -7.11 -9.66
C ASN A 6 5.71 -7.01 -9.49
N ASN A 7 6.49 -7.47 -10.48
CA ASN A 7 7.94 -7.34 -10.45
C ASN A 7 8.40 -5.88 -10.38
N ASP A 8 7.72 -4.96 -11.07
CA ASP A 8 8.04 -3.51 -11.02
C ASP A 8 7.74 -2.92 -9.62
N ILE A 9 6.66 -3.36 -8.98
CA ILE A 9 6.31 -2.95 -7.61
C ILE A 9 7.31 -3.51 -6.61
N GLU A 10 7.60 -4.80 -6.65
CA GLU A 10 8.56 -5.44 -5.74
C GLU A 10 9.96 -4.82 -5.88
N SER A 11 10.39 -4.53 -7.10
CA SER A 11 11.64 -3.80 -7.38
C SER A 11 11.62 -2.41 -6.74
N SER A 12 10.53 -1.66 -6.87
CA SER A 12 10.37 -0.34 -6.23
C SER A 12 10.38 -0.44 -4.70
N LEU A 13 9.72 -1.46 -4.14
CA LEU A 13 9.64 -1.68 -2.69
C LEU A 13 10.96 -2.18 -2.09
N SER A 14 11.80 -2.85 -2.87
CA SER A 14 13.12 -3.35 -2.43
C SER A 14 14.11 -2.23 -2.06
N GLN A 15 13.81 -0.99 -2.43
CA GLN A 15 14.58 0.20 -2.04
C GLN A 15 14.33 0.63 -0.58
N PHE A 16 13.27 0.12 0.05
CA PHE A 16 12.88 0.41 1.42
C PHE A 16 13.26 -0.75 2.36
N PRO A 17 13.13 -0.58 3.70
CA PRO A 17 13.40 -1.67 4.63
C PRO A 17 12.57 -2.94 4.32
N PRO A 18 13.10 -4.15 4.59
CA PRO A 18 12.43 -5.42 4.30
C PRO A 18 10.95 -5.53 4.70
N PRO A 19 10.50 -4.96 5.85
CA PRO A 19 9.10 -5.05 6.26
C PRO A 19 8.09 -4.50 5.24
N VAL A 20 8.49 -3.56 4.39
CA VAL A 20 7.59 -2.97 3.38
C VAL A 20 7.26 -3.99 2.29
N LEU A 21 8.28 -4.71 1.81
CA LEU A 21 8.12 -5.74 0.79
C LEU A 21 7.36 -6.95 1.36
N GLU A 22 7.69 -7.37 2.58
CA GLU A 22 7.01 -8.47 3.27
C GLU A 22 5.51 -8.17 3.41
N ALA A 23 5.15 -6.97 3.88
CA ALA A 23 3.75 -6.58 4.03
C ALA A 23 2.99 -6.55 2.69
N PHE A 24 3.64 -6.13 1.60
CA PHE A 24 3.04 -6.18 0.26
C PHE A 24 2.79 -7.63 -0.18
N GLN A 25 3.78 -8.52 -0.02
CA GLN A 25 3.67 -9.93 -0.42
C GLN A 25 2.59 -10.66 0.39
N GLU A 26 2.57 -10.46 1.71
CA GLU A 26 1.53 -11.01 2.60
C GLU A 26 0.13 -10.53 2.22
N ALA A 27 -0.02 -9.25 1.86
CA ALA A 27 -1.30 -8.68 1.47
C ALA A 27 -1.73 -9.08 0.05
N SER A 28 -0.78 -9.40 -0.84
CA SER A 28 -1.04 -9.58 -2.27
C SER A 28 -2.07 -10.66 -2.56
N GLU A 29 -2.02 -11.81 -1.87
CA GLU A 29 -2.97 -12.91 -2.11
C GLU A 29 -4.42 -12.50 -1.80
N ALA A 30 -4.63 -11.80 -0.68
CA ALA A 30 -5.95 -11.34 -0.27
C ALA A 30 -6.49 -10.25 -1.20
N MET A 31 -5.61 -9.39 -1.70
CA MET A 31 -5.94 -8.27 -2.57
C MET A 31 -6.24 -8.72 -4.00
N ASP A 32 -5.46 -9.65 -4.54
CA ASP A 32 -5.66 -10.28 -5.85
C ASP A 32 -7.00 -11.04 -5.89
N SER A 33 -7.39 -11.64 -4.77
CA SER A 33 -8.70 -12.29 -4.62
C SER A 33 -9.87 -11.31 -4.46
N ALA A 34 -9.63 -10.07 -4.04
CA ALA A 34 -10.66 -9.10 -3.72
C ALA A 34 -10.94 -8.11 -4.86
N PHE A 35 -9.93 -7.80 -5.67
CA PHE A 35 -9.97 -6.77 -6.69
C PHE A 35 -9.51 -7.30 -8.05
N ASN A 36 -9.86 -6.61 -9.13
CA ASN A 36 -9.35 -6.96 -10.46
C ASN A 36 -7.90 -6.46 -10.67
N ASP A 37 -7.25 -6.92 -11.74
CA ASP A 37 -5.85 -6.59 -12.07
C ASP A 37 -5.53 -5.07 -12.05
N GLU A 38 -6.45 -4.22 -12.52
CA GLU A 38 -6.25 -2.76 -12.56
C GLU A 38 -6.31 -2.15 -11.16
N GLU A 39 -7.32 -2.55 -10.39
CA GLU A 39 -7.55 -2.13 -9.00
C GLU A 39 -6.40 -2.58 -8.09
N PHE A 40 -5.95 -3.82 -8.23
CA PHE A 40 -4.78 -4.36 -7.54
C PHE A 40 -3.52 -3.51 -7.82
N ASN A 41 -3.27 -3.23 -9.10
CA ASN A 41 -2.11 -2.41 -9.50
C ASN A 41 -2.18 -0.99 -8.94
N LEU A 42 -3.37 -0.38 -8.89
CA LEU A 42 -3.56 0.95 -8.31
C LEU A 42 -3.27 0.96 -6.81
N TRP A 43 -3.75 -0.04 -6.07
CA TRP A 43 -3.42 -0.23 -4.65
C TRP A 43 -1.91 -0.41 -4.44
N ALA A 44 -1.29 -1.30 -5.21
CA ALA A 44 0.14 -1.60 -5.12
C ALA A 44 1.01 -0.34 -5.33
N LYS A 45 0.72 0.43 -6.39
CA LYS A 45 1.39 1.70 -6.72
C LYS A 45 1.18 2.77 -5.64
N LYS A 46 0.00 2.81 -5.02
CA LYS A 46 -0.28 3.76 -3.94
C LYS A 46 0.62 3.48 -2.74
N GLY A 47 0.83 2.23 -2.36
CA GLY A 47 1.75 1.87 -1.28
C GLY A 47 3.21 2.26 -1.55
N VAL A 48 3.69 2.08 -2.79
CA VAL A 48 5.01 2.58 -3.23
C VAL A 48 5.10 4.10 -3.07
N SER A 49 4.07 4.83 -3.50
CA SER A 49 4.00 6.29 -3.35
C SER A 49 3.99 6.71 -1.87
N ILE A 50 3.31 5.97 -0.99
CA ILE A 50 3.31 6.22 0.46
C ILE A 50 4.70 5.99 1.04
N ALA A 51 5.38 4.90 0.66
CA ALA A 51 6.72 4.60 1.16
C ALA A 51 7.74 5.70 0.80
N GLY A 52 7.62 6.26 -0.40
CA GLY A 52 8.53 7.29 -0.92
C GLY A 52 8.24 8.74 -0.50
N GLN A 53 7.14 9.02 0.22
CA GLN A 53 6.75 10.40 0.53
C GLN A 53 7.70 11.14 1.47
N THR A 54 8.27 10.45 2.47
CA THR A 54 9.30 11.01 3.36
C THR A 54 10.26 9.90 3.83
N VAL A 55 11.44 10.27 4.36
CA VAL A 55 12.49 9.34 4.83
C VAL A 55 11.99 8.28 5.82
N ARG A 56 10.91 8.54 6.57
CA ARG A 56 10.29 7.60 7.53
C ARG A 56 8.88 7.14 7.14
N SER A 57 8.42 7.48 5.94
CA SER A 57 7.06 7.15 5.48
C SER A 57 6.86 5.67 5.13
N TRP A 58 7.93 4.88 5.14
CA TRP A 58 7.89 3.45 4.87
C TRP A 58 7.04 2.69 5.91
N GLU A 59 7.01 3.14 7.17
CA GLU A 59 6.15 2.55 8.22
C GLU A 59 4.67 2.70 7.86
N SER A 60 4.27 3.84 7.30
CA SER A 60 2.91 4.08 6.83
C SER A 60 2.55 3.18 5.64
N ALA A 61 3.51 2.80 4.80
CA ALA A 61 3.28 1.89 3.69
C ALA A 61 3.07 0.44 4.19
N VAL A 62 3.82 0.02 5.21
CA VAL A 62 3.60 -1.28 5.88
C VAL A 62 2.18 -1.37 6.42
N GLU A 63 1.74 -0.36 7.16
CA GLU A 63 0.40 -0.32 7.73
C GLU A 63 -0.69 -0.24 6.64
N TYR A 64 -0.43 0.50 5.55
CA TYR A 64 -1.34 0.55 4.41
C TYR A 64 -1.56 -0.83 3.78
N TYR A 65 -0.50 -1.60 3.56
CA TYR A 65 -0.62 -2.94 2.98
C TYR A 65 -1.32 -3.92 3.93
N ARG A 66 -0.96 -3.90 5.22
CA ARG A 66 -1.57 -4.77 6.24
C ARG A 66 -3.04 -4.49 6.46
N VAL A 67 -3.40 -3.24 6.75
CA VAL A 67 -4.81 -2.88 6.97
C VAL A 67 -5.59 -3.05 5.66
N GLY A 68 -4.95 -2.74 4.53
CA GLY A 68 -5.51 -2.88 3.20
C GLY A 68 -6.13 -4.25 2.95
N SER A 69 -5.35 -5.32 3.17
CA SER A 69 -5.81 -6.71 2.97
C SER A 69 -6.96 -7.13 3.88
N HIS A 70 -7.04 -6.58 5.10
CA HIS A 70 -8.11 -6.91 6.06
C HIS A 70 -9.46 -6.31 5.68
N VAL A 71 -9.46 -5.11 5.07
CA VAL A 71 -10.70 -4.39 4.73
C VAL A 71 -11.11 -4.52 3.26
N ALA A 72 -10.21 -5.02 2.39
CA ALA A 72 -10.45 -5.13 0.95
C ALA A 72 -11.71 -5.94 0.61
N ARG A 73 -12.02 -7.00 1.38
CA ARG A 73 -13.23 -7.81 1.15
C ARG A 73 -14.53 -7.15 1.65
N ALA A 74 -14.42 -6.14 2.51
CA ALA A 74 -15.56 -5.50 3.16
C ALA A 74 -16.02 -4.20 2.46
N LEU A 75 -15.22 -3.66 1.54
CA LEU A 75 -15.45 -2.35 0.94
C LEU A 75 -15.37 -2.40 -0.59
N ALA A 76 -16.20 -1.60 -1.25
CA ALA A 76 -16.02 -1.32 -2.67
C ALA A 76 -14.72 -0.54 -2.89
N PHE A 77 -14.00 -0.83 -3.98
CA PHE A 77 -12.67 -0.28 -4.27
C PHE A 77 -12.57 1.26 -4.20
N PRO A 78 -13.53 2.06 -4.70
CA PRO A 78 -13.45 3.52 -4.59
C PRO A 78 -13.46 4.00 -3.13
N SER A 79 -14.31 3.41 -2.28
CA SER A 79 -14.38 3.73 -0.86
C SER A 79 -13.11 3.32 -0.11
N PHE A 80 -12.54 2.18 -0.50
CA PHE A 80 -11.27 1.69 0.01
C PHE A 80 -10.10 2.66 -0.28
N MET A 81 -9.96 3.08 -1.54
CA MET A 81 -8.87 3.99 -1.94
C MET A 81 -9.04 5.40 -1.34
N GLN A 82 -10.28 5.88 -1.19
CA GLN A 82 -10.56 7.14 -0.53
C GLN A 82 -10.14 7.11 0.95
N GLY A 83 -10.53 6.07 1.70
CA GLY A 83 -10.14 5.91 3.10
C GLY A 83 -8.63 5.81 3.31
N ALA A 84 -7.93 5.11 2.40
CA ALA A 84 -6.48 5.04 2.41
C ALA A 84 -5.81 6.42 2.20
N GLN A 85 -6.34 7.23 1.30
CA GLN A 85 -5.81 8.56 1.02
C GLN A 85 -6.00 9.51 2.22
N ASP A 86 -7.17 9.48 2.85
CA ASP A 86 -7.48 10.30 4.02
C ASP A 86 -6.65 9.88 5.25
N ALA A 87 -6.42 8.58 5.43
CA ALA A 87 -5.54 8.05 6.47
C ALA A 87 -4.12 8.58 6.28
N VAL A 88 -3.50 8.37 5.13
CA VAL A 88 -2.11 8.80 4.85
C VAL A 88 -1.92 10.30 5.09
N HIS A 89 -2.88 11.12 4.65
CA HIS A 89 -2.82 12.56 4.87
C HIS A 89 -2.91 12.93 6.37
N THR A 90 -3.71 12.19 7.15
CA THR A 90 -3.83 12.41 8.60
C THR A 90 -2.58 11.95 9.35
N TRP A 91 -2.05 10.77 9.03
CA TRP A 91 -0.84 10.20 9.65
C TRP A 91 0.41 11.03 9.34
N LEU A 92 0.58 11.49 8.10
CA LEU A 92 1.70 12.37 7.72
C LEU A 92 1.67 13.71 8.46
N ARG A 93 0.49 14.30 8.66
CA ARG A 93 0.38 15.54 9.44
C ARG A 93 0.83 15.33 10.89
N ILE A 94 0.44 14.23 11.52
CA ILE A 94 0.83 13.91 12.90
C ILE A 94 2.34 13.61 13.00
N LEU A 95 2.89 12.82 12.07
CA LEU A 95 4.32 12.48 12.03
C LEU A 95 5.22 13.70 11.73
N LEU A 96 4.75 14.65 10.90
CA LEU A 96 5.48 15.88 10.60
C LEU A 96 5.38 16.95 11.70
N LEU A 97 4.32 16.90 12.54
CA LEU A 97 4.12 17.81 13.68
C LEU A 97 4.83 17.35 14.97
N SER A 98 5.35 16.13 15.02
CA SER A 98 6.05 15.57 16.20
C SER A 98 7.57 15.82 16.20
N ARG A 99 8.04 16.93 15.59
CA ARG A 99 9.45 17.31 15.50
C ARG A 99 9.75 18.60 16.24
#